data_AF-A0A964VEP2-F1
#
_entry.id   AF-A0A964VEP2-F1
#
_cell.length_a   1.000
_cell.length_b   1.000
_cell.length_c   1.000
_cell.angle_alpha   90.00
_cell.angle_beta   90.00
_cell.angle_gamma   90.00
#
_symmetry.space_group_name_H-M   'P 1'
#
loop_
_entity.id
_entity.type
_entity.pdbx_description
1 polymer ?
#
loop_
_entity_poly.entity_id
_entity_poly.type
_entity_poly.pdbx_seq_one_letter_code
_entity_poly.pdbx_strand_id
1 'polypeptide(L)'
;MIPQQDSSSRNRMREKKMVACGVFNGHIQNDVPRSTSHHIPSRTANRTSMRSAAFFSAFALAVAVPGTTGTGIVDAILAEGRPARSDEEPVRREMEERLAADRAALERFRPGYTFWKYVFTIPDGQIAFGSAQDGHLLASFPTRGDWDRGARWQDDSLAGVLDGVRLPQKVDERRDEVAQVLEREIGPVIHNPTRGGFLLPNARRYGAFLGEWGAIYERFGVPAEVGLAQAVVESGLSGKVKSEAKAIGFCQWLPRNWKRLDGLTPDPLEAENQTTQAPYCAAYLSVLATKYHSFIPALSEHHAGGANVGRTLINGQRLGGADVREQYFLGSDFAQDLRTLSPRTFRKVIGSYGPRSHLYAEMVFGNAATIEQIRTDTPQDQIYAIRTSRAFTMIEITQRTGLSAEKLKRYNPALARRVPKGANLYLPVQGGQFGTDVSFWHRPATDAYQAVLADFLALEATPDEWDQPSFDRVLADFRRRFRDTRSEEGAVMDVVLGYVMQEMPLTRRVLNEFRGSREVRDLFQQGVTQRAMAMAETGA
;
A
#
# COMPACT_ATOMS: atom_id res chain seq x y z
N MET A 1 -25.22 70.09 24.87
CA MET A 1 -25.00 70.29 23.42
C MET A 1 -24.97 68.92 22.76
N ILE A 2 -25.89 68.68 21.82
CA ILE A 2 -25.97 67.57 20.83
C ILE A 2 -25.00 67.91 19.67
N PRO A 3 -24.44 67.00 18.83
CA PRO A 3 -24.91 65.65 18.41
C PRO A 3 -23.89 64.51 18.63
N GLN A 4 -24.31 63.24 18.83
CA GLN A 4 -24.94 62.29 17.91
C GLN A 4 -24.02 61.83 16.74
N GLN A 5 -23.40 60.66 16.89
CA GLN A 5 -23.25 59.71 15.78
C GLN A 5 -23.07 58.26 16.31
N ASP A 6 -23.65 57.37 15.54
CA ASP A 6 -24.11 56.01 15.81
C ASP A 6 -22.99 54.97 15.65
N SER A 7 -22.99 53.89 16.45
CA SER A 7 -22.22 52.68 16.12
C SER A 7 -22.87 51.43 16.72
N SER A 8 -24.02 51.09 16.16
CA SER A 8 -24.53 49.71 16.19
C SER A 8 -23.89 48.87 15.07
N SER A 9 -23.45 47.66 15.46
CA SER A 9 -23.36 46.46 14.61
C SER A 9 -22.19 46.32 13.62
N ARG A 10 -21.28 45.37 13.90
CA ARG A 10 -21.25 44.02 13.28
C ARG A 10 -19.89 43.36 13.49
N ASN A 11 -19.93 42.26 14.24
CA ASN A 11 -18.93 41.20 14.31
C ASN A 11 -18.33 40.88 12.92
N ARG A 12 -17.03 41.06 12.76
CA ARG A 12 -16.25 40.33 11.74
C ARG A 12 -15.48 39.22 12.43
N MET A 13 -16.04 38.01 12.34
CA MET A 13 -15.33 36.75 12.53
C MET A 13 -14.10 36.73 11.63
N ARG A 14 -12.91 36.62 12.23
CA ARG A 14 -11.69 36.23 11.52
C ARG A 14 -11.71 34.72 11.35
N GLU A 15 -12.27 34.28 10.24
CA GLU A 15 -12.18 32.90 9.77
C GLU A 15 -10.77 32.64 9.23
N LYS A 16 -9.96 31.89 9.99
CA LYS A 16 -8.66 31.39 9.52
C LYS A 16 -8.90 30.17 8.63
N LYS A 17 -8.67 30.36 7.33
CA LYS A 17 -8.67 29.35 6.28
C LYS A 17 -7.83 28.12 6.63
N MET A 18 -8.45 26.94 6.56
CA MET A 18 -7.78 25.63 6.55
C MET A 18 -7.18 25.38 5.17
N VAL A 19 -5.88 25.15 5.12
CA VAL A 19 -5.16 24.62 3.96
C VAL A 19 -5.10 23.11 4.17
N ALA A 20 -5.85 22.34 3.38
CA ALA A 20 -5.91 20.89 3.45
C ALA A 20 -4.96 20.26 2.40
N CYS A 21 -3.68 20.24 2.74
CA CYS A 21 -2.72 19.25 2.23
C CYS A 21 -1.56 19.23 3.24
N GLY A 22 -1.46 18.13 3.98
CA GLY A 22 -0.49 17.95 5.04
C GLY A 22 -1.10 17.12 6.17
N VAL A 23 -0.47 15.98 6.42
CA VAL A 23 -0.62 15.13 7.61
C VAL A 23 -1.06 15.92 8.86
N PHE A 24 -2.20 15.55 9.44
CA PHE A 24 -2.58 16.04 10.77
C PHE A 24 -1.69 15.37 11.83
N ASN A 25 -0.92 16.20 12.54
CA ASN A 25 -0.12 15.84 13.70
C ASN A 25 -0.93 15.06 14.76
N GLY A 26 -0.40 13.88 15.13
CA GLY A 26 -0.48 13.36 16.49
C GLY A 26 0.85 13.64 17.18
N HIS A 27 0.91 14.65 18.05
CA HIS A 27 2.03 14.81 18.97
C HIS A 27 2.02 13.65 19.97
N ILE A 28 3.08 12.85 19.96
CA ILE A 28 3.63 12.24 21.17
C ILE A 28 4.78 13.17 21.57
N GLN A 29 4.59 13.94 22.64
CA GLN A 29 5.68 14.71 23.25
C GLN A 29 6.68 13.73 23.88
N ASN A 30 7.95 13.84 23.52
CA ASN A 30 9.09 13.48 24.34
C ASN A 30 10.14 14.57 24.11
N ASP A 31 10.54 15.22 25.21
CA ASP A 31 11.44 16.36 25.26
C ASP A 31 12.94 15.99 25.05
N VAL A 32 13.76 17.05 25.00
CA VAL A 32 15.24 17.21 25.10
C VAL A 32 16.08 17.25 23.79
N PRO A 33 17.25 17.93 23.75
CA PRO A 33 17.42 19.34 23.36
C PRO A 33 18.22 19.55 22.06
N ARG A 34 18.13 20.76 21.49
CA ARG A 34 18.78 21.22 20.26
C ARG A 34 20.30 21.36 20.40
N SER A 35 21.03 20.83 19.41
CA SER A 35 22.41 21.22 19.09
C SER A 35 22.45 21.91 17.72
N THR A 36 23.09 23.06 17.67
CA THR A 36 23.30 23.97 16.54
C THR A 36 24.50 23.56 15.69
N SER A 37 24.39 23.63 14.36
CA SER A 37 25.55 23.98 13.49
C SER A 37 25.16 24.32 12.04
N HIS A 38 25.45 25.58 11.70
CA HIS A 38 26.13 26.09 10.50
C HIS A 38 25.58 25.90 9.07
N HIS A 39 25.16 27.05 8.53
CA HIS A 39 25.13 27.46 7.12
C HIS A 39 26.51 27.45 6.44
N ILE A 40 26.58 26.98 5.18
CA ILE A 40 27.47 27.48 4.10
C ILE A 40 26.73 27.29 2.73
N PRO A 41 26.90 28.20 1.73
CA PRO A 41 25.85 28.54 0.77
C PRO A 41 26.00 27.96 -0.65
N SER A 42 24.89 28.10 -1.38
CA SER A 42 24.67 27.89 -2.81
C SER A 42 25.57 28.74 -3.72
N ARG A 43 26.03 28.15 -4.84
CA ARG A 43 26.60 28.88 -5.99
C ARG A 43 25.87 28.53 -7.27
N THR A 44 25.59 29.59 -8.02
CA THR A 44 24.82 29.70 -9.26
C THR A 44 25.64 29.44 -10.53
N ALA A 45 24.91 28.99 -11.55
CA ALA A 45 25.06 29.26 -13.00
C ALA A 45 26.31 28.80 -13.77
N ASN A 46 26.08 28.03 -14.85
CA ASN A 46 26.22 28.59 -16.20
C ASN A 46 25.55 27.75 -17.29
N ARG A 47 24.95 28.47 -18.25
CA ARG A 47 24.40 28.02 -19.54
C ARG A 47 25.47 28.13 -20.62
N THR A 48 25.54 27.15 -21.52
CA THR A 48 26.00 27.22 -22.94
C THR A 48 25.41 25.97 -23.63
N SER A 49 24.43 26.06 -24.53
CA SER A 49 24.48 26.46 -25.96
C SER A 49 25.00 25.37 -26.92
N MET A 50 24.06 24.86 -27.73
CA MET A 50 24.13 24.36 -29.12
C MET A 50 25.16 23.29 -29.52
N ARG A 51 24.68 22.19 -30.12
CA ARG A 51 24.65 21.99 -31.59
C ARG A 51 24.06 20.63 -31.97
N SER A 52 23.23 20.68 -33.02
CA SER A 52 22.67 19.56 -33.78
C SER A 52 23.75 18.77 -34.52
N ALA A 53 23.55 17.46 -34.68
CA ALA A 53 24.01 16.69 -35.83
C ALA A 53 23.14 15.43 -35.99
N ALA A 54 22.48 15.32 -37.13
CA ALA A 54 21.79 14.14 -37.64
C ALA A 54 22.75 13.30 -38.52
N PHE A 55 22.23 12.15 -39.03
CA PHE A 55 22.84 11.13 -39.90
C PHE A 55 23.68 10.05 -39.17
N PHE A 56 23.56 8.73 -39.41
CA PHE A 56 23.18 7.97 -40.60
C PHE A 56 22.40 6.69 -40.25
N SER A 57 21.43 6.34 -41.08
CA SER A 57 20.94 4.97 -41.30
C SER A 57 21.59 4.39 -42.55
N ALA A 58 22.10 3.15 -42.51
CA ALA A 58 22.14 2.21 -43.65
C ALA A 58 22.73 0.84 -43.26
N PHE A 59 21.93 -0.22 -43.51
CA PHE A 59 22.23 -1.53 -44.09
C PHE A 59 23.43 -2.39 -43.62
N ALA A 60 23.15 -3.64 -43.25
CA ALA A 60 23.68 -4.82 -43.95
C ALA A 60 22.89 -6.12 -43.65
N LEU A 61 22.60 -6.84 -44.74
CA LEU A 61 22.10 -8.21 -44.84
C LEU A 61 23.05 -9.25 -44.22
N ALA A 62 22.50 -10.34 -43.66
CA ALA A 62 23.16 -11.65 -43.60
C ALA A 62 22.06 -12.75 -43.67
N VAL A 63 21.81 -13.29 -44.86
CA VAL A 63 22.20 -14.64 -45.31
C VAL A 63 21.54 -15.77 -44.51
N ALA A 64 20.54 -16.40 -45.13
CA ALA A 64 19.96 -17.67 -44.73
C ALA A 64 20.89 -18.83 -45.14
N VAL A 65 21.11 -19.77 -44.23
CA VAL A 65 21.65 -21.11 -44.52
C VAL A 65 20.75 -22.14 -43.84
N PRO A 66 20.23 -23.16 -44.55
CA PRO A 66 19.48 -24.25 -43.96
C PRO A 66 20.43 -25.33 -43.43
N GLY A 67 20.20 -25.79 -42.19
CA GLY A 67 21.02 -26.80 -41.53
C GLY A 67 20.25 -27.50 -40.41
N THR A 68 19.68 -28.64 -40.78
CA THR A 68 19.02 -29.72 -40.04
C THR A 68 19.50 -30.04 -38.61
N THR A 69 18.49 -30.25 -37.75
CA THR A 69 18.33 -31.28 -36.69
C THR A 69 19.38 -31.41 -35.59
N GLY A 70 19.02 -30.98 -34.38
CA GLY A 70 19.76 -31.28 -33.15
C GLY A 70 19.20 -30.67 -31.86
N THR A 71 17.88 -30.63 -31.68
CA THR A 71 17.24 -30.05 -30.46
C THR A 71 16.21 -31.01 -29.84
N GLY A 72 16.55 -32.30 -29.76
CA GLY A 72 15.65 -33.33 -29.23
C GLY A 72 16.06 -33.98 -27.91
N ILE A 73 17.20 -33.60 -27.31
CA ILE A 73 17.77 -34.35 -26.17
C ILE A 73 18.00 -33.48 -24.92
N VAL A 74 17.88 -32.15 -25.01
CA VAL A 74 18.04 -31.27 -23.82
C VAL A 74 16.72 -30.97 -23.11
N ASP A 75 15.58 -31.05 -23.80
CA ASP A 75 14.26 -30.82 -23.18
C ASP A 75 13.68 -32.07 -22.48
N ALA A 76 14.22 -33.27 -22.77
CA ALA A 76 13.71 -34.52 -22.23
C ALA A 76 14.33 -34.95 -20.87
N ILE A 77 15.34 -34.22 -20.36
CA ILE A 77 15.99 -34.51 -19.07
C ILE A 77 15.57 -33.51 -17.97
N LEU A 78 14.81 -32.45 -18.30
CA LEU A 78 14.27 -31.48 -17.34
C LEU A 78 12.81 -31.73 -16.93
N ALA A 79 12.21 -32.84 -17.37
CA ALA A 79 10.78 -33.12 -17.21
C ALA A 79 10.48 -34.42 -16.44
N GLU A 80 11.34 -34.83 -15.51
CA GLU A 80 11.02 -35.93 -14.59
C GLU A 80 10.69 -35.40 -13.19
N GLY A 81 9.39 -35.41 -12.88
CA GLY A 81 8.86 -35.64 -11.53
C GLY A 81 8.95 -34.50 -10.53
N ARG A 82 8.15 -33.43 -10.71
CA ARG A 82 7.64 -32.70 -9.53
C ARG A 82 6.66 -33.64 -8.80
N PRO A 83 6.94 -34.10 -7.58
CA PRO A 83 5.92 -34.78 -6.80
C PRO A 83 4.76 -33.82 -6.55
N ALA A 84 3.55 -34.37 -6.57
CA ALA A 84 2.31 -33.62 -6.39
C ALA A 84 2.26 -32.95 -5.01
N ARG A 85 1.77 -31.70 -5.04
CA ARG A 85 1.44 -30.80 -3.93
C ARG A 85 0.33 -31.38 -3.03
N SER A 86 0.64 -31.91 -1.85
CA SER A 86 -0.42 -32.19 -0.85
C SER A 86 -0.52 -31.14 0.26
N ASP A 87 0.58 -30.48 0.62
CA ASP A 87 0.65 -29.67 1.85
C ASP A 87 0.64 -28.14 1.60
N GLU A 88 0.81 -27.67 0.36
CA GLU A 88 0.60 -26.25 0.00
C GLU A 88 -0.91 -25.94 -0.11
N GLU A 89 -1.73 -26.99 -0.21
CA GLU A 89 -3.16 -26.92 -0.44
C GLU A 89 -3.94 -26.24 0.69
N PRO A 90 -3.66 -26.48 2.00
CA PRO A 90 -4.36 -25.82 3.10
C PRO A 90 -4.09 -24.31 3.15
N VAL A 91 -2.83 -23.89 2.98
CA VAL A 91 -2.45 -22.46 2.96
C VAL A 91 -3.13 -21.74 1.80
N ARG A 92 -3.08 -22.35 0.60
CA ARG A 92 -3.71 -21.80 -0.60
C ARG A 92 -5.23 -21.71 -0.44
N ARG A 93 -5.87 -22.75 0.11
CA ARG A 93 -7.31 -22.79 0.35
C ARG A 93 -7.76 -21.69 1.31
N GLU A 94 -7.12 -21.59 2.48
CA GLU A 94 -7.45 -20.55 3.48
C GLU A 94 -7.29 -19.14 2.88
N MET A 95 -6.22 -18.92 2.11
CA MET A 95 -5.98 -17.67 1.40
C MET A 95 -7.09 -17.36 0.37
N GLU A 96 -7.49 -18.35 -0.45
CA GLU A 96 -8.52 -18.21 -1.48
C GLU A 96 -9.91 -17.98 -0.88
N GLU A 97 -10.28 -18.72 0.16
CA GLU A 97 -11.55 -18.57 0.87
C GLU A 97 -11.67 -17.18 1.50
N ARG A 98 -10.60 -16.72 2.16
CA ARG A 98 -10.54 -15.37 2.75
C ARG A 98 -10.63 -14.27 1.69
N LEU A 99 -9.92 -14.44 0.57
CA LEU A 99 -9.97 -13.51 -0.56
C LEU A 99 -11.38 -13.44 -1.17
N ALA A 100 -12.05 -14.57 -1.36
CA ALA A 100 -13.40 -14.63 -1.90
C ALA A 100 -14.40 -13.92 -0.98
N ALA A 101 -14.31 -14.15 0.34
CA ALA A 101 -15.15 -13.47 1.31
C ALA A 101 -14.90 -11.95 1.35
N ASP A 102 -13.66 -11.51 1.18
CA ASP A 102 -13.34 -10.08 1.08
C ASP A 102 -13.91 -9.44 -0.18
N ARG A 103 -13.83 -10.11 -1.34
CA ARG A 103 -14.42 -9.62 -2.59
C ARG A 103 -15.94 -9.49 -2.48
N ALA A 104 -16.60 -10.50 -1.92
CA ALA A 104 -18.05 -10.47 -1.68
C ALA A 104 -18.45 -9.30 -0.76
N ALA A 105 -17.67 -9.03 0.29
CA ALA A 105 -17.95 -7.89 1.16
C ALA A 105 -17.70 -6.54 0.48
N LEU A 106 -16.65 -6.41 -0.34
CA LEU A 106 -16.44 -5.19 -1.13
C LEU A 106 -17.57 -4.97 -2.13
N GLU A 107 -18.03 -6.00 -2.83
CA GLU A 107 -19.18 -5.90 -3.74
C GLU A 107 -20.45 -5.47 -3.02
N ARG A 108 -20.66 -5.93 -1.78
CA ARG A 108 -21.82 -5.55 -0.96
C ARG A 108 -21.73 -4.12 -0.42
N PHE A 109 -20.59 -3.73 0.16
CA PHE A 109 -20.47 -2.49 0.94
C PHE A 109 -19.79 -1.34 0.19
N ARG A 110 -19.05 -1.64 -0.88
CA ARG A 110 -18.24 -0.71 -1.67
C ARG A 110 -18.22 -1.10 -3.15
N PRO A 111 -19.37 -1.23 -3.83
CA PRO A 111 -19.41 -1.77 -5.18
C PRO A 111 -18.59 -0.93 -6.19
N GLY A 112 -18.38 0.36 -5.90
CA GLY A 112 -17.48 1.24 -6.66
C GLY A 112 -15.97 0.94 -6.57
N TYR A 113 -15.52 -0.03 -5.77
CA TYR A 113 -14.08 -0.26 -5.51
C TYR A 113 -13.26 -0.53 -6.79
N THR A 114 -13.87 -1.06 -7.85
CA THR A 114 -13.18 -1.35 -9.11
C THR A 114 -12.73 -0.08 -9.84
N PHE A 115 -13.29 1.09 -9.51
CA PHE A 115 -12.86 2.40 -10.03
C PHE A 115 -11.37 2.66 -9.80
N TRP A 116 -10.83 2.16 -8.69
CA TRP A 116 -9.47 2.48 -8.29
C TRP A 116 -8.41 2.02 -9.30
N LYS A 117 -8.69 1.05 -10.18
CA LYS A 117 -7.78 0.70 -11.28
C LYS A 117 -7.46 1.88 -12.20
N TYR A 118 -8.43 2.77 -12.43
CA TYR A 118 -8.27 3.92 -13.31
C TYR A 118 -7.30 4.95 -12.72
N VAL A 119 -7.34 5.14 -11.40
CA VAL A 119 -6.50 6.14 -10.70
C VAL A 119 -5.00 5.92 -10.93
N PHE A 120 -4.58 4.69 -11.17
CA PHE A 120 -3.18 4.33 -11.37
C PHE A 120 -2.83 4.01 -12.83
N THR A 121 -3.80 4.07 -13.74
CA THR A 121 -3.63 3.77 -15.18
C THR A 121 -3.93 4.95 -16.10
N ILE A 122 -4.70 5.95 -15.65
CA ILE A 122 -4.92 7.17 -16.43
C ILE A 122 -3.61 7.94 -16.65
N PRO A 123 -3.51 8.75 -17.72
CA PRO A 123 -2.33 9.55 -17.99
C PRO A 123 -1.95 10.48 -16.83
N ASP A 124 -0.65 10.75 -16.72
CA ASP A 124 -0.12 11.69 -15.74
C ASP A 124 -0.80 13.06 -15.83
N GLY A 125 -1.02 13.66 -14.65
CA GLY A 125 -1.64 14.98 -14.55
C GLY A 125 -3.14 14.97 -14.86
N GLN A 126 -3.82 13.83 -14.70
CA GLN A 126 -5.27 13.70 -14.80
C GLN A 126 -5.92 13.40 -13.43
N ILE A 127 -7.20 13.76 -13.30
CA ILE A 127 -8.11 13.41 -12.21
C ILE A 127 -9.24 12.57 -12.82
N ALA A 128 -9.50 11.40 -12.25
CA ALA A 128 -10.60 10.53 -12.67
C ALA A 128 -11.80 10.69 -11.75
N PHE A 129 -12.98 10.56 -12.33
CA PHE A 129 -14.28 10.49 -11.66
C PHE A 129 -14.96 9.19 -12.11
N GLY A 130 -15.52 8.44 -11.17
CA GLY A 130 -16.21 7.19 -11.41
C GLY A 130 -17.49 7.09 -10.61
N SER A 131 -18.37 6.17 -11.02
CA SER A 131 -19.58 5.85 -10.27
C SER A 131 -19.20 5.07 -9.01
N ALA A 132 -19.68 5.50 -7.84
CA ALA A 132 -19.49 4.74 -6.60
C ALA A 132 -20.42 3.52 -6.52
N GLN A 133 -21.39 3.39 -7.44
CA GLN A 133 -22.36 2.29 -7.46
C GLN A 133 -21.81 1.02 -8.12
N ASP A 134 -20.86 1.13 -9.04
CA ASP A 134 -20.35 0.00 -9.84
C ASP A 134 -18.88 0.16 -10.30
N GLY A 135 -18.30 1.34 -10.10
CA GLY A 135 -16.87 1.59 -10.28
C GLY A 135 -16.46 1.87 -11.72
N HIS A 136 -17.39 2.07 -12.65
CA HIS A 136 -17.02 2.46 -14.01
C HIS A 136 -16.50 3.90 -14.06
N LEU A 137 -15.57 4.16 -14.98
CA LEU A 137 -15.03 5.50 -15.21
C LEU A 137 -16.10 6.36 -15.91
N LEU A 138 -16.36 7.55 -15.38
CA LEU A 138 -17.29 8.53 -15.97
C LEU A 138 -16.53 9.52 -16.84
N ALA A 139 -15.48 10.10 -16.27
CA ALA A 139 -14.69 11.14 -16.91
C ALA A 139 -13.29 11.23 -16.33
N SER A 140 -12.38 11.82 -17.10
CA SER A 140 -11.09 12.29 -16.61
C SER A 140 -10.78 13.71 -17.08
N PHE A 141 -10.14 14.49 -16.21
CA PHE A 141 -9.86 15.90 -16.44
C PHE A 141 -8.39 16.21 -16.17
N PRO A 142 -7.78 17.11 -16.96
CA PRO A 142 -6.40 17.51 -16.73
C PRO A 142 -6.31 18.35 -15.46
N THR A 143 -5.35 18.08 -14.59
CA THR A 143 -5.09 18.84 -13.36
C THR A 143 -4.81 20.33 -13.59
N ARG A 144 -4.49 20.72 -14.83
CA ARG A 144 -4.22 22.10 -15.25
C ARG A 144 -4.94 22.40 -16.55
N GLY A 145 -5.24 23.67 -16.75
CA GLY A 145 -5.88 24.15 -17.97
C GLY A 145 -7.39 24.18 -17.87
N ASP A 146 -8.00 24.24 -19.05
CA ASP A 146 -9.44 24.33 -19.26
C ASP A 146 -10.05 22.92 -19.19
N TRP A 147 -10.94 22.70 -18.22
CA TRP A 147 -11.57 21.40 -18.01
C TRP A 147 -12.65 21.12 -19.04
N ASP A 148 -13.32 22.15 -19.57
CA ASP A 148 -14.39 22.00 -20.54
C ASP A 148 -13.84 21.46 -21.87
N ARG A 149 -12.65 21.92 -22.26
CA ARG A 149 -11.95 21.47 -23.48
C ARG A 149 -11.03 20.27 -23.26
N GLY A 150 -10.59 20.06 -22.03
CA GLY A 150 -9.61 19.04 -21.68
C GLY A 150 -10.23 17.73 -21.16
N ALA A 151 -11.52 17.74 -20.84
CA ALA A 151 -12.25 16.58 -20.35
C ALA A 151 -12.21 15.43 -21.37
N ARG A 152 -12.10 14.21 -20.84
CA ARG A 152 -12.35 12.97 -21.56
C ARG A 152 -13.50 12.27 -20.88
N TRP A 153 -14.65 12.29 -21.52
CA TRP A 153 -15.84 11.59 -21.10
C TRP A 153 -15.78 10.14 -21.59
N GLN A 154 -16.12 9.22 -20.70
CA GLN A 154 -16.29 7.81 -21.03
C GLN A 154 -17.78 7.48 -21.21
N ASP A 155 -18.65 8.23 -20.53
CA ASP A 155 -20.07 8.29 -20.77
C ASP A 155 -20.42 9.60 -21.51
N ASP A 156 -20.73 9.48 -22.80
CA ASP A 156 -21.05 10.61 -23.66
C ASP A 156 -22.33 11.34 -23.23
N SER A 157 -23.22 10.69 -22.48
CA SER A 157 -24.46 11.32 -21.99
C SER A 157 -24.20 12.42 -20.95
N LEU A 158 -23.04 12.37 -20.27
CA LEU A 158 -22.65 13.34 -19.25
C LEU A 158 -21.83 14.52 -19.80
N ALA A 159 -21.48 14.51 -21.09
CA ALA A 159 -20.56 15.50 -21.65
C ALA A 159 -21.04 16.96 -21.52
N GLY A 160 -22.36 17.18 -21.47
CA GLY A 160 -22.98 18.51 -21.29
C GLY A 160 -23.27 18.89 -19.85
N VAL A 161 -22.97 18.05 -18.85
CA VAL A 161 -23.36 18.30 -17.45
C VAL A 161 -22.67 19.52 -16.83
N LEU A 162 -21.52 19.91 -17.39
CA LEU A 162 -20.77 21.09 -16.95
C LEU A 162 -21.15 22.36 -17.73
N ASP A 163 -22.07 22.28 -18.70
CA ASP A 163 -22.43 23.42 -19.54
C ASP A 163 -23.03 24.55 -18.69
N GLY A 164 -22.39 25.72 -18.75
CA GLY A 164 -22.79 26.89 -17.96
C GLY A 164 -22.39 26.85 -16.48
N VAL A 165 -21.73 25.78 -16.01
CA VAL A 165 -21.20 25.68 -14.65
C VAL A 165 -19.92 26.49 -14.52
N ARG A 166 -19.88 27.43 -13.57
CA ARG A 166 -18.68 28.22 -13.32
C ARG A 166 -17.74 27.51 -12.35
N LEU A 167 -16.79 26.77 -12.89
CA LEU A 167 -15.82 26.00 -12.10
C LEU A 167 -14.82 26.88 -11.33
N PRO A 168 -14.51 26.56 -10.05
CA PRO A 168 -13.46 27.21 -9.27
C PRO A 168 -12.07 27.16 -9.94
N GLN A 169 -11.19 28.10 -9.56
CA GLN A 169 -9.80 28.10 -10.06
C GLN A 169 -8.91 27.08 -9.36
N LYS A 170 -9.14 26.81 -8.07
CA LYS A 170 -8.32 25.85 -7.31
C LYS A 170 -8.76 24.43 -7.66
N VAL A 171 -7.79 23.55 -7.90
CA VAL A 171 -8.06 22.20 -8.39
C VAL A 171 -8.89 21.38 -7.42
N ASP A 172 -8.68 21.55 -6.11
CA ASP A 172 -9.44 20.82 -5.09
C ASP A 172 -10.91 21.29 -5.06
N GLU A 173 -11.14 22.60 -4.96
CA GLU A 173 -12.50 23.19 -5.00
C GLU A 173 -13.21 22.84 -6.31
N ARG A 174 -12.48 22.86 -7.43
CA ARG A 174 -13.00 22.48 -8.75
C ARG A 174 -13.41 21.01 -8.79
N ARG A 175 -12.58 20.13 -8.25
CA ARG A 175 -12.86 18.69 -8.22
C ARG A 175 -14.10 18.41 -7.38
N ASP A 176 -14.20 19.04 -6.22
CA ASP A 176 -15.34 18.88 -5.32
C ASP A 176 -16.64 19.43 -5.98
N GLU A 177 -16.56 20.55 -6.71
CA GLU A 177 -17.69 21.09 -7.49
C GLU A 177 -18.13 20.12 -8.61
N VAL A 178 -17.17 19.58 -9.38
CA VAL A 178 -17.48 18.60 -10.44
C VAL A 178 -18.10 17.33 -9.87
N ALA A 179 -17.60 16.85 -8.72
CA ALA A 179 -18.19 15.71 -8.03
C ALA A 179 -19.66 15.99 -7.67
N GLN A 180 -19.95 17.13 -7.05
CA GLN A 180 -21.32 17.51 -6.68
C GLN A 180 -22.26 17.65 -7.88
N VAL A 181 -21.76 18.16 -9.01
CA VAL A 181 -22.55 18.29 -10.24
C VAL A 181 -22.87 16.90 -10.80
N LEU A 182 -21.88 16.03 -10.91
CA LEU A 182 -22.08 14.65 -11.37
C LEU A 182 -23.02 13.89 -10.42
N GLU A 183 -22.87 14.07 -9.11
CA GLU A 183 -23.70 13.38 -8.11
C GLU A 183 -25.20 13.65 -8.24
N ARG A 184 -25.57 14.85 -8.71
CA ARG A 184 -26.99 15.20 -8.95
C ARG A 184 -27.60 14.45 -10.12
N GLU A 185 -26.79 14.11 -11.12
CA GLU A 185 -27.29 13.44 -12.33
C GLU A 185 -27.30 11.92 -12.20
N ILE A 186 -26.27 11.34 -11.57
CA ILE A 186 -26.04 9.88 -11.60
C ILE A 186 -25.98 9.24 -10.21
N GLY A 187 -26.09 10.03 -9.14
CA GLY A 187 -25.89 9.56 -7.77
C GLY A 187 -24.41 9.51 -7.36
N PRO A 188 -24.06 8.80 -6.27
CA PRO A 188 -22.76 8.94 -5.60
C PRO A 188 -21.54 8.75 -6.52
N VAL A 189 -20.57 9.66 -6.42
CA VAL A 189 -19.36 9.69 -7.26
C VAL A 189 -18.11 9.44 -6.41
N ILE A 190 -17.15 8.72 -7.00
CA ILE A 190 -15.81 8.51 -6.44
C ILE A 190 -14.77 9.21 -7.32
N HIS A 191 -13.78 9.85 -6.71
CA HIS A 191 -12.71 10.53 -7.44
C HIS A 191 -11.39 10.50 -6.67
N ASN A 192 -10.28 10.69 -7.39
CA ASN A 192 -8.95 10.76 -6.76
C ASN A 192 -8.51 12.21 -6.46
N PRO A 193 -7.81 12.47 -5.35
CA PRO A 193 -7.28 13.81 -5.02
C PRO A 193 -6.05 14.23 -5.86
N THR A 194 -5.70 13.48 -6.92
CA THR A 194 -4.51 13.60 -7.78
C THR A 194 -3.23 12.93 -7.24
N ARG A 195 -2.97 11.70 -7.70
CA ARG A 195 -1.66 11.01 -7.61
C ARG A 195 -1.41 10.08 -8.82
N GLY A 196 -1.83 10.45 -10.03
CA GLY A 196 -1.76 9.56 -11.20
C GLY A 196 -0.34 9.20 -11.69
N GLY A 197 0.71 9.91 -11.25
CA GLY A 197 2.04 9.83 -11.87
C GLY A 197 3.07 8.89 -11.26
N PHE A 198 2.70 8.02 -10.31
CA PHE A 198 3.70 7.26 -9.56
C PHE A 198 3.84 5.79 -10.03
N LEU A 199 2.84 5.20 -10.71
CA LEU A 199 2.90 3.80 -11.14
C LEU A 199 3.59 3.62 -12.49
N LEU A 200 3.12 4.27 -13.57
CA LEU A 200 3.53 3.95 -14.95
C LEU A 200 5.06 3.93 -15.19
N PRO A 201 5.86 4.91 -14.72
CA PRO A 201 7.32 4.85 -14.89
C PRO A 201 7.96 3.65 -14.19
N ASN A 202 7.42 3.29 -13.02
CA ASN A 202 7.92 2.18 -12.23
C ASN A 202 7.38 0.83 -12.73
N ALA A 203 6.18 0.77 -13.30
CA ALA A 203 5.68 -0.42 -14.00
C ALA A 203 6.57 -0.76 -15.20
N ARG A 204 7.01 0.23 -15.99
CA ARG A 204 8.00 0.00 -17.06
C ARG A 204 9.35 -0.49 -16.52
N ARG A 205 9.78 0.00 -15.36
CA ARG A 205 11.10 -0.31 -14.79
C ARG A 205 11.13 -1.63 -14.00
N TYR A 206 10.04 -1.95 -13.31
CA TYR A 206 9.97 -3.03 -12.31
C TYR A 206 8.83 -4.02 -12.57
N GLY A 207 7.97 -3.80 -13.57
CA GLY A 207 6.85 -4.69 -13.91
C GLY A 207 7.28 -6.12 -14.22
N ALA A 208 8.48 -6.30 -14.77
CA ALA A 208 9.08 -7.61 -14.99
C ALA A 208 9.43 -8.36 -13.69
N PHE A 209 9.42 -7.71 -12.52
CA PHE A 209 9.74 -8.34 -11.23
C PHE A 209 8.48 -8.76 -10.45
N LEU A 210 7.28 -8.47 -10.97
CA LEU A 210 6.04 -8.75 -10.27
C LEU A 210 5.79 -10.25 -10.09
N GLY A 211 6.24 -11.10 -11.01
CA GLY A 211 6.16 -12.56 -10.86
C GLY A 211 6.96 -13.06 -9.66
N GLU A 212 8.18 -12.57 -9.51
CA GLU A 212 9.08 -12.92 -8.40
C GLU A 212 8.55 -12.40 -7.06
N TRP A 213 8.14 -11.14 -7.02
CA TRP A 213 7.56 -10.56 -5.80
C TRP A 213 6.21 -11.19 -5.46
N GLY A 214 5.40 -11.56 -6.45
CA GLY A 214 4.14 -12.28 -6.25
C GLY A 214 4.36 -13.64 -5.60
N ALA A 215 5.33 -14.42 -6.10
CA ALA A 215 5.71 -15.70 -5.49
C ALA A 215 6.19 -15.54 -4.04
N ILE A 216 6.86 -14.43 -3.71
CA ILE A 216 7.20 -14.10 -2.32
C ILE A 216 5.93 -13.87 -1.48
N TYR A 217 4.95 -13.10 -1.96
CA TYR A 217 3.70 -12.87 -1.21
C TYR A 217 2.91 -14.16 -0.97
N GLU A 218 2.75 -14.99 -2.00
CA GLU A 218 2.04 -16.28 -1.93
C GLU A 218 2.69 -17.23 -0.93
N ARG A 219 4.02 -17.19 -0.78
CA ARG A 219 4.75 -18.00 0.20
C ARG A 219 4.38 -17.71 1.66
N PHE A 220 3.77 -16.56 1.96
CA PHE A 220 3.26 -16.20 3.29
C PHE A 220 1.73 -16.25 3.40
N GLY A 221 1.04 -16.85 2.41
CA GLY A 221 -0.42 -16.94 2.41
C GLY A 221 -1.12 -15.62 2.08
N VAL A 222 -0.49 -14.76 1.28
CA VAL A 222 -1.08 -13.51 0.78
C VAL A 222 -1.25 -13.63 -0.74
N PRO A 223 -2.44 -13.33 -1.31
CA PRO A 223 -2.62 -13.30 -2.75
C PRO A 223 -1.65 -12.31 -3.40
N ALA A 224 -0.93 -12.75 -4.43
CA ALA A 224 0.08 -11.94 -5.10
C ALA A 224 -0.50 -10.60 -5.57
N GLU A 225 -1.69 -10.60 -6.16
CA GLU A 225 -2.36 -9.42 -6.69
C GLU A 225 -2.74 -8.43 -5.58
N VAL A 226 -3.12 -8.90 -4.40
CA VAL A 226 -3.46 -8.03 -3.25
C VAL A 226 -2.21 -7.41 -2.66
N GLY A 227 -1.18 -8.23 -2.39
CA GLY A 227 0.08 -7.76 -1.81
C GLY A 227 0.84 -6.78 -2.73
N LEU A 228 0.86 -7.05 -4.03
CA LEU A 228 1.49 -6.16 -5.00
C LEU A 228 0.66 -4.90 -5.27
N ALA A 229 -0.68 -4.99 -5.25
CA ALA A 229 -1.53 -3.81 -5.36
C ALA A 229 -1.36 -2.89 -4.13
N GLN A 230 -1.12 -3.45 -2.94
CA GLN A 230 -0.71 -2.66 -1.78
C GLN A 230 0.57 -1.88 -2.06
N ALA A 231 1.60 -2.54 -2.62
CA ALA A 231 2.85 -1.87 -2.99
C ALA A 231 2.66 -0.81 -4.10
N VAL A 232 1.66 -0.99 -4.98
CA VAL A 232 1.22 0.07 -5.89
C VAL A 232 0.70 1.24 -5.09
N VAL A 233 -0.35 1.07 -4.29
CA VAL A 233 -0.98 2.17 -3.52
C VAL A 233 0.01 2.90 -2.62
N GLU A 234 1.02 2.20 -2.11
CA GLU A 234 2.03 2.76 -1.20
C GLU A 234 3.17 3.49 -1.91
N SER A 235 3.73 2.92 -2.98
CA SER A 235 4.99 3.42 -3.57
C SER A 235 5.04 3.41 -5.09
N GLY A 236 4.03 2.82 -5.76
CA GLY A 236 4.09 2.39 -7.16
C GLY A 236 5.32 1.61 -7.47
N LEU A 237 5.56 0.58 -6.69
CA LEU A 237 6.65 -0.36 -6.93
C LEU A 237 8.05 0.25 -6.75
N SER A 238 8.17 1.44 -6.17
CA SER A 238 9.46 2.12 -5.99
C SER A 238 10.01 1.94 -4.58
N GLY A 239 11.17 1.30 -4.49
CA GLY A 239 11.93 1.20 -3.24
C GLY A 239 12.48 2.54 -2.73
N LYS A 240 12.36 3.64 -3.47
CA LYS A 240 12.98 4.94 -3.12
C LYS A 240 11.99 6.00 -2.68
N VAL A 241 10.70 5.72 -2.72
CA VAL A 241 9.66 6.69 -2.33
C VAL A 241 9.75 6.98 -0.84
N LYS A 242 9.63 8.25 -0.49
CA LYS A 242 9.52 8.74 0.89
C LYS A 242 8.24 9.54 1.02
N SER A 243 7.33 9.13 1.91
CA SER A 243 6.12 9.90 2.18
C SER A 243 6.41 11.14 3.02
N GLU A 244 5.42 12.02 3.16
CA GLU A 244 5.46 13.17 4.09
C GLU A 244 5.68 12.72 5.55
N ALA A 245 5.13 11.57 5.93
CA ALA A 245 5.35 10.93 7.23
C ALA A 245 6.74 10.27 7.33
N LYS A 246 7.59 10.44 6.31
CA LYS A 246 8.93 9.84 6.16
C LYS A 246 8.92 8.31 6.05
N ALA A 247 7.77 7.71 5.75
CA ALA A 247 7.70 6.28 5.47
C ALA A 247 8.49 5.95 4.20
N ILE A 248 9.17 4.80 4.14
CA ILE A 248 10.21 4.51 3.14
C ILE A 248 9.94 3.24 2.34
N GLY A 249 10.23 3.33 1.05
CA GLY A 249 10.35 2.22 0.11
C GLY A 249 9.05 1.51 -0.23
N PHE A 250 9.18 0.25 -0.65
CA PHE A 250 8.17 -0.52 -1.38
C PHE A 250 6.82 -0.59 -0.66
N CYS A 251 6.85 -0.85 0.65
CA CYS A 251 5.68 -0.98 1.51
C CYS A 251 5.52 0.19 2.48
N GLN A 252 6.28 1.28 2.31
CA GLN A 252 6.17 2.49 3.12
C GLN A 252 6.27 2.24 4.64
N TRP A 253 7.35 1.58 5.08
CA TRP A 253 7.62 1.41 6.51
C TRP A 253 8.04 2.74 7.15
N LEU A 254 7.52 3.07 8.34
CA LEU A 254 8.08 4.18 9.12
C LEU A 254 9.53 3.85 9.52
N PRO A 255 10.48 4.80 9.46
CA PRO A 255 11.90 4.51 9.74
C PRO A 255 12.15 3.89 11.12
N ARG A 256 11.38 4.30 12.14
CA ARG A 256 11.45 3.72 13.47
C ARG A 256 11.00 2.25 13.49
N ASN A 257 9.97 1.92 12.72
CA ASN A 257 9.42 0.57 12.64
C ASN A 257 10.37 -0.32 11.85
N TRP A 258 10.90 0.15 10.72
CA TRP A 258 11.93 -0.55 9.96
C TRP A 258 13.16 -0.85 10.82
N LYS A 259 13.66 0.13 11.58
CA LYS A 259 14.81 -0.06 12.47
C LYS A 259 14.55 -1.10 13.57
N ARG A 260 13.32 -1.18 14.10
CA ARG A 260 12.95 -2.20 15.09
C ARG A 260 12.95 -3.59 14.45
N LEU A 261 12.36 -3.71 13.27
CA LEU A 261 12.30 -4.96 12.52
C LEU A 261 13.71 -5.43 12.12
N ASP A 262 14.55 -4.53 11.60
CA ASP A 262 15.97 -4.76 11.31
C ASP A 262 16.75 -5.20 12.56
N GLY A 263 16.45 -4.62 13.73
CA GLY A 263 17.06 -5.02 15.00
C GLY A 263 16.61 -6.39 15.54
N LEU A 264 15.62 -7.04 14.93
CA LEU A 264 15.13 -8.37 15.31
C LEU A 264 15.73 -9.50 14.46
N THR A 265 16.44 -9.17 13.38
CA THR A 265 17.12 -10.13 12.51
C THR A 265 18.64 -10.03 12.67
N PRO A 266 19.39 -11.14 12.56
CA PRO A 266 20.85 -11.09 12.52
C PRO A 266 21.39 -10.52 11.20
N ASP A 267 20.60 -10.61 10.12
CA ASP A 267 21.00 -10.21 8.77
C ASP A 267 20.48 -8.80 8.43
N PRO A 268 21.33 -7.88 7.94
CA PRO A 268 20.93 -6.50 7.64
C PRO A 268 19.82 -6.39 6.58
N LEU A 269 18.83 -5.52 6.83
CA LEU A 269 17.72 -5.28 5.92
C LEU A 269 17.82 -3.94 5.19
N GLU A 270 17.91 -4.02 3.86
CA GLU A 270 17.98 -2.88 2.96
C GLU A 270 16.60 -2.24 2.74
N ALA A 271 16.37 -1.11 3.42
CA ALA A 271 15.09 -0.40 3.41
C ALA A 271 14.70 0.19 2.05
N GLU A 272 15.62 0.39 1.12
CA GLU A 272 15.30 0.96 -0.20
C GLU A 272 15.25 -0.11 -1.31
N ASN A 273 15.25 -1.40 -0.95
CA ASN A 273 15.19 -2.51 -1.88
C ASN A 273 13.85 -3.27 -1.79
N GLN A 274 13.08 -3.28 -2.87
CA GLN A 274 11.75 -3.91 -2.94
C GLN A 274 11.78 -5.40 -2.62
N THR A 275 12.73 -6.15 -3.19
CA THR A 275 12.85 -7.60 -2.95
C THR A 275 13.22 -7.91 -1.50
N THR A 276 13.91 -6.98 -0.82
CA THR A 276 14.17 -7.12 0.63
C THR A 276 12.91 -6.86 1.45
N GLN A 277 12.10 -5.87 1.07
CA GLN A 277 10.88 -5.53 1.81
C GLN A 277 9.76 -6.54 1.62
N ALA A 278 9.59 -7.06 0.39
CA ALA A 278 8.48 -7.95 0.01
C ALA A 278 8.16 -9.06 1.04
N PRO A 279 9.12 -9.88 1.52
CA PRO A 279 8.82 -10.93 2.49
C PRO A 279 8.27 -10.39 3.83
N TYR A 280 8.79 -9.26 4.31
CA TYR A 280 8.34 -8.67 5.58
C TYR A 280 6.95 -8.04 5.46
N CYS A 281 6.61 -7.49 4.30
CA CYS A 281 5.28 -6.94 4.04
C CYS A 281 4.25 -8.06 3.90
N ALA A 282 4.60 -9.13 3.18
CA ALA A 282 3.78 -10.32 3.04
C ALA A 282 3.51 -10.98 4.40
N ALA A 283 4.56 -11.23 5.18
CA ALA A 283 4.44 -11.79 6.53
C ALA A 283 3.63 -10.87 7.45
N TYR A 284 3.83 -9.55 7.40
CA TYR A 284 3.06 -8.63 8.25
C TYR A 284 1.58 -8.60 7.86
N LEU A 285 1.27 -8.57 6.57
CA LEU A 285 -0.10 -8.64 6.09
C LEU A 285 -0.74 -10.01 6.42
N SER A 286 0.01 -11.11 6.37
CA SER A 286 -0.43 -12.44 6.78
C SER A 286 -0.83 -12.48 8.27
N VAL A 287 0.00 -11.92 9.15
CA VAL A 287 -0.31 -11.80 10.59
C VAL A 287 -1.57 -10.97 10.82
N LEU A 288 -1.69 -9.81 10.15
CA LEU A 288 -2.87 -8.96 10.30
C LEU A 288 -4.13 -9.60 9.71
N ALA A 289 -4.03 -10.27 8.56
CA ALA A 289 -5.16 -10.96 7.94
C ALA A 289 -5.66 -12.11 8.82
N THR A 290 -4.74 -12.80 9.50
CA THR A 290 -5.07 -13.86 10.47
C THR A 290 -5.79 -13.29 11.70
N LYS A 291 -5.33 -12.15 12.24
CA LYS A 291 -6.00 -11.46 13.34
C LYS A 291 -7.46 -11.11 13.03
N TYR A 292 -7.74 -10.74 11.79
CA TYR A 292 -9.05 -10.24 11.37
C TYR A 292 -9.89 -11.22 10.56
N HIS A 293 -9.34 -12.38 10.18
CA HIS A 293 -9.94 -13.28 9.21
C HIS A 293 -10.29 -12.60 7.87
N SER A 294 -9.56 -11.53 7.52
CA SER A 294 -9.85 -10.66 6.37
C SER A 294 -8.66 -9.77 6.03
N PHE A 295 -8.36 -9.62 4.74
CA PHE A 295 -7.36 -8.68 4.23
C PHE A 295 -7.85 -7.22 4.30
N ILE A 296 -9.16 -6.95 4.32
CA ILE A 296 -9.74 -5.58 4.31
C ILE A 296 -9.30 -4.75 5.54
N PRO A 297 -9.61 -5.15 6.80
CA PRO A 297 -9.14 -4.45 7.98
C PRO A 297 -7.62 -4.64 8.17
N ALA A 298 -7.01 -5.71 7.67
CA ALA A 298 -5.57 -5.93 7.75
C ALA A 298 -4.77 -4.89 6.95
N LEU A 299 -5.14 -4.66 5.69
CA LEU A 299 -4.60 -3.59 4.85
C LEU A 299 -4.80 -2.23 5.51
N SER A 300 -5.98 -2.02 6.10
CA SER A 300 -6.30 -0.77 6.78
C SER A 300 -5.48 -0.59 8.05
N GLU A 301 -5.17 -1.65 8.80
CA GLU A 301 -4.31 -1.59 9.99
C GLU A 301 -2.85 -1.33 9.57
N HIS A 302 -2.39 -1.95 8.48
CA HIS A 302 -1.09 -1.64 7.92
C HIS A 302 -0.93 -0.14 7.64
N HIS A 303 -1.96 0.50 7.07
CA HIS A 303 -1.93 1.92 6.73
C HIS A 303 -2.19 2.86 7.93
N ALA A 304 -3.20 2.55 8.76
CA ALA A 304 -3.72 3.46 9.79
C ALA A 304 -3.29 3.11 11.23
N GLY A 305 -2.72 1.93 11.44
CA GLY A 305 -2.34 1.39 12.74
C GLY A 305 -3.49 0.73 13.51
N GLY A 306 -3.16 -0.27 14.34
CA GLY A 306 -4.15 -1.14 14.99
C GLY A 306 -5.09 -0.42 15.95
N ALA A 307 -4.64 0.63 16.63
CA ALA A 307 -5.52 1.40 17.51
C ALA A 307 -6.60 2.19 16.74
N ASN A 308 -6.36 2.57 15.48
CA ASN A 308 -7.35 3.27 14.68
C ASN A 308 -8.36 2.27 14.09
N VAL A 309 -7.87 1.16 13.50
CA VAL A 309 -8.76 0.12 12.97
C VAL A 309 -9.56 -0.58 14.06
N GLY A 310 -8.97 -0.82 15.23
CA GLY A 310 -9.71 -1.36 16.37
C GLY A 310 -10.87 -0.47 16.82
N ARG A 311 -10.69 0.87 16.83
CA ARG A 311 -11.81 1.81 17.10
C ARG A 311 -12.89 1.71 16.03
N THR A 312 -12.50 1.63 14.76
CA THR A 312 -13.41 1.45 13.63
C THR A 312 -14.26 0.18 13.83
N LEU A 313 -13.63 -0.96 14.11
CA LEU A 313 -14.32 -2.22 14.36
C LEU A 313 -15.26 -2.16 15.57
N ILE A 314 -14.79 -1.63 16.71
CA ILE A 314 -15.63 -1.48 17.92
C ILE A 314 -16.84 -0.58 17.63
N ASN A 315 -16.67 0.51 16.87
CA ASN A 315 -17.78 1.37 16.49
C ASN A 315 -18.75 0.65 15.55
N GLY A 316 -18.27 -0.10 14.56
CA GLY A 316 -19.12 -0.89 13.68
C GLY A 316 -19.89 -2.00 14.40
N GLN A 317 -19.25 -2.64 15.39
CA GLN A 317 -19.93 -3.59 16.28
C GLN A 317 -21.05 -2.90 17.07
N ARG A 318 -20.81 -1.70 17.60
CA ARG A 318 -21.84 -0.89 18.28
C ARG A 318 -22.98 -0.44 17.35
N LEU A 319 -22.71 -0.36 16.04
CA LEU A 319 -23.70 -0.08 15.00
C LEU A 319 -24.43 -1.35 14.53
N GLY A 320 -24.10 -2.52 15.07
CA GLY A 320 -24.80 -3.78 14.79
C GLY A 320 -24.18 -4.66 13.70
N GLY A 321 -22.93 -4.41 13.30
CA GLY A 321 -22.26 -5.28 12.32
C GLY A 321 -22.07 -6.71 12.82
N ALA A 322 -22.51 -7.69 12.02
CA ALA A 322 -22.58 -9.10 12.41
C ALA A 322 -21.21 -9.79 12.42
N ASP A 323 -20.33 -9.43 11.49
CA ASP A 323 -18.99 -9.98 11.36
C ASP A 323 -17.92 -8.88 11.21
N VAL A 324 -16.64 -9.26 11.21
CA VAL A 324 -15.52 -8.31 11.16
C VAL A 324 -15.54 -7.42 9.90
N ARG A 325 -15.99 -7.93 8.75
CA ARG A 325 -16.05 -7.15 7.50
C ARG A 325 -17.15 -6.11 7.58
N GLU A 326 -18.35 -6.51 7.99
CA GLU A 326 -19.47 -5.58 8.18
C GLU A 326 -19.18 -4.55 9.28
N GLN A 327 -18.59 -4.98 10.40
CA GLN A 327 -18.11 -4.07 11.45
C GLN A 327 -17.08 -3.07 10.90
N TYR A 328 -16.15 -3.52 10.06
CA TYR A 328 -15.18 -2.63 9.46
C TYR A 328 -15.87 -1.57 8.58
N PHE A 329 -16.75 -1.98 7.67
CA PHE A 329 -17.40 -1.03 6.75
C PHE A 329 -18.33 -0.06 7.47
N LEU A 330 -19.22 -0.54 8.35
CA LEU A 330 -20.10 0.32 9.14
C LEU A 330 -19.31 1.31 10.01
N GLY A 331 -18.25 0.83 10.66
CA GLY A 331 -17.38 1.66 11.47
C GLY A 331 -16.59 2.67 10.64
N SER A 332 -16.18 2.29 9.42
CA SER A 332 -15.41 3.13 8.50
C SER A 332 -16.26 4.26 7.93
N ASP A 333 -17.50 3.96 7.53
CA ASP A 333 -18.51 4.95 7.13
C ASP A 333 -18.78 5.93 8.27
N PHE A 334 -19.05 5.40 9.45
CA PHE A 334 -19.27 6.22 10.63
C PHE A 334 -18.09 7.15 10.94
N ALA A 335 -16.86 6.63 10.86
CA ALA A 335 -15.67 7.43 11.11
C ALA A 335 -15.47 8.57 10.08
N GLN A 336 -15.83 8.31 8.82
CA GLN A 336 -15.78 9.31 7.76
C GLN A 336 -16.86 10.38 7.97
N ASP A 337 -18.10 9.98 8.26
CA ASP A 337 -19.23 10.89 8.50
C ASP A 337 -18.98 11.80 9.70
N LEU A 338 -18.51 11.25 10.82
CA LEU A 338 -18.16 12.05 12.00
C LEU A 338 -17.03 13.04 11.72
N ARG A 339 -16.11 12.70 10.80
CA ARG A 339 -15.06 13.64 10.40
C ARG A 339 -15.63 14.80 9.57
N THR A 340 -16.59 14.53 8.70
CA THR A 340 -17.30 15.56 7.92
C THR A 340 -18.11 16.48 8.84
N LEU A 341 -18.82 15.91 9.82
CA LEU A 341 -19.62 16.66 10.79
C LEU A 341 -18.77 17.53 11.72
N SER A 342 -17.81 16.93 12.44
CA SER A 342 -16.97 17.67 13.38
C SER A 342 -15.70 16.90 13.75
N PRO A 343 -14.57 17.14 13.06
CA PRO A 343 -13.34 16.39 13.29
C PRO A 343 -12.74 16.61 14.69
N ARG A 344 -13.02 17.77 15.32
CA ARG A 344 -12.52 18.10 16.66
C ARG A 344 -13.34 17.43 17.75
N THR A 345 -14.67 17.49 17.64
CA THR A 345 -15.60 16.94 18.64
C THR A 345 -15.45 15.42 18.72
N PHE A 346 -15.43 14.74 17.57
CA PHE A 346 -15.43 13.28 17.53
C PHE A 346 -14.02 12.67 17.51
N ARG A 347 -12.96 13.45 17.72
CA ARG A 347 -11.57 12.95 17.68
C ARG A 347 -11.32 11.78 18.62
N LYS A 348 -11.96 11.75 19.79
CA LYS A 348 -11.84 10.62 20.74
C LYS A 348 -12.51 9.34 20.24
N VAL A 349 -13.52 9.46 19.36
CA VAL A 349 -14.27 8.34 18.76
C VAL A 349 -13.52 7.76 17.55
N ILE A 350 -12.99 8.63 16.68
CA ILE A 350 -12.44 8.22 15.37
C ILE A 350 -10.90 8.25 15.30
N GLY A 351 -10.23 8.79 16.31
CA GLY A 351 -8.78 8.90 16.35
C GLY A 351 -8.22 9.68 15.15
N SER A 352 -7.21 9.10 14.50
CA SER A 352 -6.62 9.63 13.26
C SER A 352 -7.01 8.85 12.01
N TYR A 353 -7.99 7.93 12.09
CA TYR A 353 -8.46 7.12 10.97
C TYR A 353 -9.06 8.02 9.89
N GLY A 354 -8.32 8.36 8.82
CA GLY A 354 -8.64 9.44 7.87
C GLY A 354 -9.33 9.01 6.57
N PRO A 355 -9.66 9.96 5.66
CA PRO A 355 -10.27 9.65 4.35
C PRO A 355 -9.45 8.66 3.51
N ARG A 356 -8.11 8.74 3.56
CA ARG A 356 -7.25 7.75 2.89
C ARG A 356 -7.35 6.36 3.52
N SER A 357 -7.55 6.28 4.84
CA SER A 357 -7.70 5.00 5.55
C SER A 357 -9.05 4.35 5.23
N HIS A 358 -10.10 5.17 5.12
CA HIS A 358 -11.44 4.75 4.72
C HIS A 358 -11.43 4.01 3.37
N LEU A 359 -10.71 4.56 2.39
CA LEU A 359 -10.64 4.05 1.02
C LEU A 359 -9.49 3.05 0.78
N TYR A 360 -8.69 2.74 1.79
CA TYR A 360 -7.41 2.05 1.56
C TYR A 360 -7.59 0.63 1.00
N ALA A 361 -8.47 -0.16 1.60
CA ALA A 361 -8.77 -1.50 1.12
C ALA A 361 -9.33 -1.47 -0.31
N GLU A 362 -10.25 -0.54 -0.61
CA GLU A 362 -10.82 -0.36 -1.95
C GLU A 362 -9.75 -0.03 -2.98
N MET A 363 -8.82 0.88 -2.66
CA MET A 363 -7.69 1.22 -3.52
C MET A 363 -6.83 0.01 -3.86
N VAL A 364 -6.56 -0.86 -2.88
CA VAL A 364 -5.75 -2.06 -3.07
C VAL A 364 -6.51 -3.08 -3.91
N PHE A 365 -7.71 -3.48 -3.49
CA PHE A 365 -8.50 -4.49 -4.20
C PHE A 365 -8.89 -4.06 -5.61
N GLY A 366 -9.19 -2.77 -5.81
CA GLY A 366 -9.49 -2.23 -7.14
C GLY A 366 -8.31 -2.30 -8.10
N ASN A 367 -7.07 -2.42 -7.60
CA ASN A 367 -5.86 -2.53 -8.42
C ASN A 367 -5.32 -3.95 -8.60
N ALA A 368 -5.96 -4.95 -7.98
CA ALA A 368 -5.57 -6.35 -8.13
C ALA A 368 -5.53 -6.77 -9.62
N ALA A 369 -6.56 -6.40 -10.40
CA ALA A 369 -6.60 -6.69 -11.84
C ALA A 369 -5.50 -5.98 -12.64
N THR A 370 -5.11 -4.76 -12.23
CA THR A 370 -4.00 -4.03 -12.86
C THR A 370 -2.66 -4.74 -12.66
N ILE A 371 -2.44 -5.34 -11.48
CA ILE A 371 -1.25 -6.17 -11.24
C ILE A 371 -1.23 -7.38 -12.17
N GLU A 372 -2.33 -8.12 -12.24
CA GLU A 372 -2.42 -9.30 -13.10
C GLU A 372 -2.19 -8.96 -14.57
N GLN A 373 -2.75 -7.84 -15.03
CA GLN A 373 -2.49 -7.32 -16.36
C GLN A 373 -1.01 -7.02 -16.57
N ILE A 374 -0.35 -6.26 -15.69
CA ILE A 374 1.08 -5.95 -15.85
C ILE A 374 1.93 -7.22 -15.85
N ARG A 375 1.62 -8.21 -14.99
CA ARG A 375 2.31 -9.50 -14.93
C ARG A 375 2.19 -10.28 -16.24
N THR A 376 1.00 -10.27 -16.84
CA THR A 376 0.69 -11.00 -18.08
C THR A 376 1.28 -10.31 -19.32
N ASP A 377 1.16 -8.98 -19.39
CA ASP A 377 1.58 -8.18 -20.56
C ASP A 377 3.09 -7.91 -20.59
N THR A 378 3.79 -8.06 -19.45
CA THR A 378 5.23 -7.79 -19.33
C THR A 378 6.00 -9.10 -19.20
N PRO A 379 7.01 -9.37 -20.05
CA PRO A 379 7.93 -10.48 -19.83
C PRO A 379 8.58 -10.40 -18.44
N GLN A 380 8.46 -11.48 -17.66
CA GLN A 380 8.96 -11.53 -16.29
C GLN A 380 10.45 -11.89 -16.24
N ASP A 381 11.21 -11.13 -15.47
CA ASP A 381 12.63 -11.32 -15.18
C ASP A 381 12.79 -12.10 -13.86
N GLN A 382 13.69 -13.08 -13.84
CA GLN A 382 14.08 -13.76 -12.60
C GLN A 382 14.87 -12.84 -11.66
N ILE A 383 14.72 -13.03 -10.35
CA ILE A 383 15.52 -12.37 -9.32
C ILE A 383 16.02 -13.42 -8.33
N TYR A 384 17.33 -13.54 -8.18
CA TYR A 384 17.97 -14.33 -7.13
C TYR A 384 18.48 -13.41 -6.02
N ALA A 385 18.24 -13.76 -4.78
CA ALA A 385 18.81 -13.14 -3.58
C ALA A 385 20.00 -13.97 -3.07
N ILE A 386 21.18 -13.34 -3.04
CA ILE A 386 22.41 -13.97 -2.57
C ILE A 386 22.88 -13.29 -1.28
N ARG A 387 22.84 -14.02 -0.15
CA ARG A 387 23.36 -13.54 1.13
C ARG A 387 24.88 -13.51 1.08
N THR A 388 25.44 -12.30 1.09
CA THR A 388 26.86 -12.11 0.78
C THR A 388 27.78 -12.60 1.90
N SER A 389 28.83 -13.34 1.54
CA SER A 389 29.81 -13.89 2.50
C SER A 389 30.78 -12.84 3.04
N ARG A 390 30.97 -11.75 2.28
CA ARG A 390 31.75 -10.55 2.62
C ARG A 390 31.13 -9.32 1.96
N ALA A 391 31.66 -8.14 2.26
CA ALA A 391 31.27 -6.96 1.51
C ALA A 391 31.77 -7.03 0.05
N PHE A 392 30.92 -6.63 -0.91
CA PHE A 392 31.25 -6.55 -2.34
C PHE A 392 30.96 -5.15 -2.88
N THR A 393 31.92 -4.56 -3.57
CA THR A 393 31.76 -3.26 -4.24
C THR A 393 30.97 -3.39 -5.53
N MET A 394 30.35 -2.29 -5.96
CA MET A 394 29.65 -2.25 -7.26
C MET A 394 30.58 -2.64 -8.42
N ILE A 395 31.85 -2.21 -8.38
CA ILE A 395 32.86 -2.54 -9.41
C ILE A 395 33.10 -4.05 -9.48
N GLU A 396 33.38 -4.69 -8.34
CA GLU A 396 33.59 -6.15 -8.27
C GLU A 396 32.38 -6.92 -8.82
N ILE A 397 31.16 -6.49 -8.46
CA ILE A 397 29.93 -7.15 -8.92
C ILE A 397 29.78 -7.00 -10.44
N THR A 398 29.96 -5.79 -10.98
CA THR A 398 29.86 -5.56 -12.43
C THR A 398 30.90 -6.36 -13.22
N GLN A 399 32.15 -6.44 -12.74
CA GLN A 399 33.21 -7.21 -13.39
C GLN A 399 32.90 -8.71 -13.43
N ARG A 400 32.36 -9.24 -12.33
CA ARG A 400 32.07 -10.68 -12.19
C ARG A 400 30.77 -11.12 -12.86
N THR A 401 29.83 -10.21 -13.08
CA THR A 401 28.51 -10.52 -13.66
C THR A 401 28.35 -10.04 -15.10
N GLY A 402 29.20 -9.12 -15.56
CA GLY A 402 29.03 -8.44 -16.84
C GLY A 402 27.85 -7.45 -16.89
N LEU A 403 27.11 -7.27 -15.78
CA LEU A 403 25.98 -6.35 -15.73
C LEU A 403 26.45 -4.89 -15.74
N SER A 404 25.71 -4.04 -16.44
CA SER A 404 25.90 -2.59 -16.34
C SER A 404 25.53 -2.10 -14.93
N ALA A 405 26.12 -0.99 -14.49
CA ALA A 405 25.79 -0.37 -13.21
C ALA A 405 24.30 0.00 -13.12
N GLU A 406 23.67 0.37 -14.25
CA GLU A 406 22.24 0.66 -14.30
C GLU A 406 21.39 -0.59 -14.09
N LYS A 407 21.69 -1.69 -14.79
CA LYS A 407 20.97 -2.97 -14.61
C LYS A 407 21.17 -3.47 -13.18
N LEU A 408 22.36 -3.37 -12.62
CA LEU A 408 22.62 -3.76 -11.22
C LEU A 408 21.81 -2.91 -10.22
N LYS A 409 21.71 -1.59 -10.43
CA LYS A 409 20.86 -0.68 -9.63
C LYS A 409 19.36 -0.91 -9.83
N ARG A 410 18.94 -1.53 -10.94
CA ARG A 410 17.55 -1.93 -11.15
C ARG A 410 17.17 -3.08 -10.20
N TYR A 411 18.04 -4.08 -10.04
CA TYR A 411 17.85 -5.17 -9.06
C TYR A 411 18.15 -4.74 -7.62
N ASN A 412 19.04 -3.77 -7.43
CA ASN A 412 19.49 -3.32 -6.11
C ASN A 412 19.33 -1.81 -5.95
N PRO A 413 18.11 -1.27 -5.79
CA PRO A 413 17.93 0.18 -5.78
C PRO A 413 18.62 0.89 -4.59
N ALA A 414 18.80 0.18 -3.47
CA ALA A 414 19.57 0.62 -2.31
C ALA A 414 21.10 0.65 -2.54
N LEU A 415 21.62 -0.01 -3.59
CA LEU A 415 23.06 -0.10 -3.82
C LEU A 415 23.66 1.25 -4.22
N ALA A 416 24.39 1.86 -3.29
CA ALA A 416 25.17 3.07 -3.52
C ALA A 416 26.62 2.77 -3.93
N ARG A 417 27.38 2.06 -3.08
CA ARG A 417 28.81 1.77 -3.29
C ARG A 417 29.17 0.29 -3.14
N ARG A 418 28.60 -0.38 -2.15
CA ARG A 418 28.85 -1.79 -1.83
C ARG A 418 27.64 -2.43 -1.19
N VAL A 419 27.53 -3.74 -1.32
CA VAL A 419 26.65 -4.59 -0.49
C VAL A 419 27.44 -5.03 0.75
N PRO A 420 26.95 -4.77 1.98
CA PRO A 420 27.59 -5.24 3.22
C PRO A 420 27.58 -6.76 3.34
N LYS A 421 28.52 -7.33 4.12
CA LYS A 421 28.48 -8.75 4.51
C LYS A 421 27.13 -9.08 5.17
N GLY A 422 26.54 -10.22 4.83
CA GLY A 422 25.26 -10.69 5.38
C GLY A 422 24.03 -10.05 4.74
N ALA A 423 24.18 -8.91 4.04
CA ALA A 423 23.08 -8.35 3.26
C ALA A 423 22.88 -9.14 1.96
N ASN A 424 21.67 -9.07 1.42
CA ASN A 424 21.31 -9.72 0.16
C ASN A 424 21.74 -8.89 -1.05
N LEU A 425 22.44 -9.52 -1.99
CA LEU A 425 22.69 -9.02 -3.34
C LEU A 425 21.68 -9.66 -4.31
N TYR A 426 20.96 -8.85 -5.06
CA TYR A 426 19.94 -9.31 -6.00
C TYR A 426 20.46 -9.32 -7.43
N LEU A 427 20.31 -10.44 -8.14
CA LEU A 427 20.86 -10.65 -9.49
C LEU A 427 19.87 -11.39 -10.40
N PRO A 428 19.95 -11.25 -11.73
CA PRO A 428 19.14 -12.03 -12.68
C PRO A 428 19.55 -13.50 -12.78
N VAL A 429 20.66 -13.90 -12.17
CA VAL A 429 21.24 -15.24 -12.23
C VAL A 429 21.75 -15.64 -10.86
N GLN A 430 21.80 -16.94 -10.59
CA GLN A 430 22.43 -17.46 -9.38
C GLN A 430 23.90 -17.03 -9.32
N GLY A 431 24.31 -16.57 -8.13
CA GLY A 431 25.58 -15.91 -7.92
C GLY A 431 26.43 -16.58 -6.85
N GLY A 432 26.61 -17.91 -6.89
CA GLY A 432 27.31 -18.67 -5.83
C GLY A 432 28.70 -18.14 -5.45
N GLN A 433 29.36 -17.43 -6.36
CA GLN A 433 30.63 -16.71 -6.11
C GLN A 433 30.54 -15.54 -5.10
N PHE A 434 29.33 -15.07 -4.76
CA PHE A 434 29.09 -13.96 -3.84
C PHE A 434 28.64 -14.44 -2.44
N GLY A 435 28.06 -15.63 -2.35
CA GLY A 435 27.55 -16.18 -1.09
C GLY A 435 26.43 -17.20 -1.29
N THR A 436 25.60 -17.35 -0.27
CA THR A 436 24.54 -18.37 -0.22
C THR A 436 23.28 -17.88 -0.93
N ASP A 437 22.68 -18.72 -1.76
CA ASP A 437 21.36 -18.45 -2.34
C ASP A 437 20.26 -18.57 -1.27
N VAL A 438 19.53 -17.48 -1.07
CA VAL A 438 18.42 -17.37 -0.10
C VAL A 438 17.09 -17.05 -0.81
N SER A 439 17.02 -17.30 -2.13
CA SER A 439 15.82 -17.12 -2.97
C SER A 439 14.78 -18.20 -2.69
N PHE A 440 14.22 -18.19 -1.48
CA PHE A 440 13.33 -19.26 -1.02
C PHE A 440 12.07 -19.45 -1.91
N TRP A 441 11.66 -18.43 -2.66
CA TRP A 441 10.52 -18.51 -3.59
C TRP A 441 10.81 -19.29 -4.86
N HIS A 442 12.08 -19.63 -5.15
CA HIS A 442 12.46 -20.49 -6.28
C HIS A 442 12.41 -21.99 -5.96
N ARG A 443 12.25 -22.33 -4.69
CA ARG A 443 12.14 -23.71 -4.22
C ARG A 443 10.77 -23.94 -3.56
N PRO A 444 10.27 -25.19 -3.53
CA PRO A 444 9.12 -25.54 -2.70
C PRO A 444 9.38 -25.16 -1.23
N ALA A 445 8.35 -24.70 -0.52
CA ALA A 445 8.47 -24.53 0.92
C ALA A 445 8.65 -25.88 1.59
N THR A 446 9.43 -25.93 2.66
CA THR A 446 9.56 -27.15 3.48
C THR A 446 8.24 -27.49 4.15
N ASP A 447 7.88 -28.77 4.23
CA ASP A 447 6.64 -29.25 4.88
C ASP A 447 6.49 -28.71 6.31
N ALA A 448 7.60 -28.64 7.07
CA ALA A 448 7.61 -28.09 8.42
C ALA A 448 7.15 -26.62 8.47
N TYR A 449 7.57 -25.79 7.51
CA TYR A 449 7.12 -24.40 7.41
C TYR A 449 5.66 -24.32 6.98
N GLN A 450 5.26 -25.10 5.97
CA GLN A 450 3.87 -25.10 5.47
C GLN A 450 2.88 -25.50 6.55
N ALA A 451 3.19 -26.52 7.35
CA ALA A 451 2.36 -26.97 8.46
C ALA A 451 2.19 -25.87 9.52
N VAL A 452 3.27 -25.18 9.92
CA VAL A 452 3.18 -24.08 10.90
C VAL A 452 2.41 -22.89 10.33
N LEU A 453 2.59 -22.57 9.04
CA LEU A 453 1.84 -21.51 8.38
C LEU A 453 0.34 -21.85 8.28
N ALA A 454 -0.01 -23.07 7.89
CA ALA A 454 -1.39 -23.53 7.83
C ALA A 454 -2.08 -23.41 9.20
N ASP A 455 -1.45 -23.93 10.25
CA ASP A 455 -1.95 -23.82 11.63
C ASP A 455 -2.10 -22.36 12.08
N PHE A 456 -1.18 -21.49 11.68
CA PHE A 456 -1.24 -20.07 12.01
C PHE A 456 -2.42 -19.39 11.32
N LEU A 457 -2.57 -19.60 10.00
CA LEU A 457 -3.63 -18.97 9.21
C LEU A 457 -5.03 -19.43 9.63
N ALA A 458 -5.15 -20.67 10.13
CA ALA A 458 -6.38 -21.27 10.63
C ALA A 458 -6.76 -20.87 12.07
N LEU A 459 -6.03 -19.93 12.70
CA LEU A 459 -6.34 -19.48 14.07
C LEU A 459 -7.69 -18.76 14.15
N GLU A 460 -8.74 -19.43 14.64
CA GLU A 460 -10.10 -18.87 14.80
C GLU A 460 -10.26 -17.79 15.89
N ALA A 461 -9.17 -17.25 16.43
CA ALA A 461 -9.22 -16.21 17.45
C ALA A 461 -9.76 -14.89 16.89
N THR A 462 -10.68 -14.27 17.63
CA THR A 462 -11.29 -12.97 17.32
C THR A 462 -10.33 -11.80 17.61
N PRO A 463 -10.53 -10.62 16.98
CA PRO A 463 -9.71 -9.45 17.29
C PRO A 463 -9.66 -9.07 18.79
N ASP A 464 -10.76 -9.29 19.52
CA ASP A 464 -10.85 -9.05 20.95
C ASP A 464 -9.99 -10.02 21.78
N GLU A 465 -9.85 -11.27 21.33
CA GLU A 465 -8.95 -12.25 21.93
C GLU A 465 -7.48 -11.92 21.67
N TRP A 466 -7.15 -11.49 20.44
CA TRP A 466 -5.81 -10.97 20.12
C TRP A 466 -5.41 -9.78 21.01
N ASP A 467 -6.38 -8.94 21.35
CA ASP A 467 -6.20 -7.80 22.27
C ASP A 467 -6.03 -8.22 23.74
N GLN A 468 -6.17 -9.50 24.10
CA GLN A 468 -5.90 -9.97 25.46
C GLN A 468 -4.41 -10.27 25.70
N PRO A 469 -3.84 -9.91 26.87
CA PRO A 469 -2.46 -10.27 27.22
C PRO A 469 -2.17 -11.78 27.19
N SER A 470 -3.18 -12.62 27.43
CA SER A 470 -3.04 -14.08 27.37
C SER A 470 -2.64 -14.58 25.98
N PHE A 471 -3.02 -13.85 24.91
CA PHE A 471 -2.71 -14.22 23.53
C PHE A 471 -1.22 -14.11 23.20
N ASP A 472 -0.42 -13.39 24.01
CA ASP A 472 1.03 -13.30 23.84
C ASP A 472 1.69 -14.68 23.90
N ARG A 473 1.11 -15.63 24.65
CA ARG A 473 1.61 -17.01 24.72
C ARG A 473 1.42 -17.75 23.41
N VAL A 474 0.30 -17.53 22.73
CA VAL A 474 -0.01 -18.12 21.42
C VAL A 474 0.99 -17.59 20.38
N LEU A 475 1.18 -16.27 20.33
CA LEU A 475 2.15 -15.67 19.40
C LEU A 475 3.59 -16.08 19.69
N ALA A 476 3.99 -16.16 20.97
CA ALA A 476 5.31 -16.66 21.36
C ALA A 476 5.53 -18.12 20.95
N ASP A 477 4.48 -18.95 21.00
CA ASP A 477 4.51 -20.33 20.54
C ASP A 477 4.76 -20.41 19.03
N PHE A 478 3.99 -19.67 18.23
CA PHE A 478 4.19 -19.61 16.77
C PHE A 478 5.55 -19.07 16.39
N ARG A 479 6.06 -18.04 17.09
CA ARG A 479 7.44 -17.56 16.88
C ARG A 479 8.47 -18.66 17.04
N ARG A 480 8.35 -19.46 18.11
CA ARG A 480 9.24 -20.60 18.34
C ARG A 480 9.10 -21.62 17.21
N ARG A 481 7.87 -22.00 16.86
CA ARG A 481 7.59 -22.99 15.80
C ARG A 481 8.12 -22.55 14.43
N PHE A 482 7.94 -21.30 14.04
CA PHE A 482 8.49 -20.74 12.81
C PHE A 482 10.02 -20.70 12.83
N ARG A 483 10.65 -20.37 13.96
CA ARG A 483 12.11 -20.44 14.11
C ARG A 483 12.63 -21.87 13.97
N ASP A 484 11.90 -22.84 14.52
CA ASP A 484 12.28 -24.26 14.53
C ASP A 484 12.23 -24.90 13.12
N THR A 485 11.56 -24.28 12.14
CA THR A 485 11.60 -24.73 10.74
C THR A 485 12.98 -24.58 10.11
N ARG A 486 13.82 -23.69 10.65
CA ARG A 486 15.16 -23.34 10.13
C ARG A 486 15.14 -22.94 8.64
N SER A 487 14.06 -22.32 8.19
CA SER A 487 13.89 -21.78 6.84
C SER A 487 14.00 -20.24 6.83
N GLU A 488 14.25 -19.67 5.64
CA GLU A 488 14.28 -18.20 5.47
C GLU A 488 12.89 -17.60 5.76
N GLU A 489 11.84 -18.29 5.33
CA GLU A 489 10.46 -17.91 5.54
C GLU A 489 10.07 -17.95 7.02
N GLY A 490 10.52 -19.00 7.74
CA GLY A 490 10.32 -19.13 9.18
C GLY A 490 11.03 -18.03 9.96
N ALA A 491 12.25 -17.65 9.55
CA ALA A 491 12.97 -16.53 10.15
C ALA A 491 12.24 -15.19 9.94
N VAL A 492 11.69 -14.94 8.75
CA VAL A 492 10.88 -13.75 8.46
C VAL A 492 9.62 -13.71 9.35
N MET A 493 8.89 -14.82 9.46
CA MET A 493 7.69 -14.90 10.31
C MET A 493 8.00 -14.68 11.80
N ASP A 494 9.10 -15.26 12.33
CA ASP A 494 9.54 -15.01 13.71
C ASP A 494 9.82 -13.52 13.95
N VAL A 495 10.56 -12.88 13.04
CA VAL A 495 10.89 -11.44 13.11
C VAL A 495 9.62 -10.59 13.11
N VAL A 496 8.70 -10.84 12.18
CA VAL A 496 7.45 -10.06 12.05
C VAL A 496 6.53 -10.26 13.25
N LEU A 497 6.34 -11.49 13.72
CA LEU A 497 5.57 -11.75 14.94
C LEU A 497 6.22 -11.08 16.16
N GLY A 498 7.56 -11.11 16.25
CA GLY A 498 8.30 -10.40 17.28
C GLY A 498 8.06 -8.89 17.25
N TYR A 499 8.03 -8.30 16.06
CA TYR A 499 7.69 -6.90 15.86
C TYR A 499 6.24 -6.60 16.29
N VAL A 500 5.27 -7.42 15.87
CA VAL A 500 3.85 -7.25 16.24
C VAL A 500 3.67 -7.32 17.75
N MET A 501 4.25 -8.31 18.42
CA MET A 501 4.20 -8.45 19.87
C MET A 501 4.77 -7.23 20.62
N GLN A 502 5.75 -6.52 20.06
CA GLN A 502 6.28 -5.28 20.66
C GLN A 502 5.30 -4.09 20.57
N GLU A 503 4.44 -4.06 19.55
CA GLU A 503 3.46 -2.98 19.34
C GLU A 503 2.14 -3.21 20.07
N MET A 504 1.75 -4.48 20.28
CA MET A 504 0.47 -4.85 20.90
C MET A 504 0.17 -4.18 22.25
N PRO A 505 1.11 -4.07 23.22
CA PRO A 505 0.79 -3.48 24.53
C PRO A 505 0.24 -2.05 24.46
N LEU A 506 0.73 -1.24 23.51
CA LEU A 506 0.23 0.13 23.32
C LEU A 506 -1.18 0.10 22.72
N THR A 507 -1.39 -0.69 21.66
CA THR A 507 -2.70 -0.84 21.01
C THR A 507 -3.76 -1.33 21.99
N ARG A 508 -3.46 -2.38 22.76
CA ARG A 508 -4.36 -2.94 23.79
C ARG A 508 -4.76 -1.91 24.83
N ARG A 509 -3.81 -1.14 25.35
CA ARG A 509 -4.10 -0.07 26.32
C ARG A 509 -5.10 0.94 25.74
N VAL A 510 -4.85 1.39 24.52
CA VAL A 510 -5.69 2.38 23.85
C VAL A 510 -7.10 1.84 23.59
N LEU A 511 -7.23 0.59 23.13
CA LEU A 511 -8.53 -0.02 22.86
C LEU A 511 -9.29 -0.35 24.14
N ASN A 512 -8.61 -0.77 25.21
CA ASN A 512 -9.24 -0.99 26.51
C ASN A 512 -9.78 0.30 27.13
N GLU A 513 -9.01 1.40 27.06
CA GLU A 513 -9.48 2.73 27.46
C GLU A 513 -10.71 3.16 26.63
N PHE A 514 -10.65 2.93 25.32
CA PHE A 514 -11.74 3.26 24.40
C PHE A 514 -13.03 2.47 24.69
N ARG A 515 -12.92 1.15 24.96
CA ARG A 515 -14.06 0.29 25.33
C ARG A 515 -14.68 0.73 26.67
N GLY A 516 -13.85 1.05 27.66
CA GLY A 516 -14.30 1.40 29.02
C GLY A 516 -14.80 2.84 29.22
N SER A 517 -14.38 3.78 28.37
CA SER A 517 -14.68 5.21 28.56
C SER A 517 -16.17 5.54 28.41
N ARG A 518 -16.74 6.18 29.44
CA ARG A 518 -18.11 6.74 29.38
C ARG A 518 -18.17 7.90 28.38
N GLU A 519 -17.18 8.80 28.42
CA GLU A 519 -17.11 9.94 27.50
C GLU A 519 -17.12 9.49 26.03
N VAL A 520 -16.37 8.44 25.68
CA VAL A 520 -16.36 7.88 24.32
C VAL A 520 -17.74 7.35 23.93
N ARG A 521 -18.46 6.70 24.86
CA ARG A 521 -19.81 6.19 24.61
C ARG A 521 -20.81 7.33 24.40
N ASP A 522 -20.73 8.38 25.20
CA ASP A 522 -21.59 9.56 25.07
C ASP A 522 -21.34 10.28 23.73
N LEU A 523 -20.07 10.47 23.36
CA LEU A 523 -19.68 11.03 22.06
C LEU A 523 -20.09 10.14 20.88
N PHE A 524 -20.00 8.82 21.03
CA PHE A 524 -20.47 7.87 20.02
C PHE A 524 -21.98 8.03 19.81
N GLN A 525 -22.77 8.05 20.88
CA GLN A 525 -24.23 8.19 20.80
C GLN A 525 -24.63 9.54 20.20
N GLN A 526 -23.95 10.62 20.60
CA GLN A 526 -24.12 11.94 19.98
C GLN A 526 -23.81 11.88 18.48
N GLY A 527 -22.74 11.20 18.09
CA GLY A 527 -22.36 11.01 16.70
C GLY A 527 -23.41 10.27 15.89
N VAL A 528 -24.00 9.21 16.43
CA VAL A 528 -25.11 8.46 15.80
C VAL A 528 -26.31 9.38 15.55
N THR A 529 -26.72 10.16 16.56
CA THR A 529 -27.85 11.09 16.43
C THR A 529 -27.57 12.17 15.39
N GLN A 530 -26.40 12.81 15.44
CA GLN A 530 -26.05 13.88 14.48
C GLN A 530 -25.94 13.37 13.05
N ARG A 531 -25.39 12.17 12.86
CA ARG A 531 -25.35 11.51 11.55
C ARG A 531 -26.75 11.26 11.00
N ALA A 532 -27.66 10.72 11.81
CA ALA A 532 -29.03 10.46 11.39
C ALA A 532 -29.78 11.75 11.00
N MET A 533 -29.56 12.84 11.75
CA MET A 533 -30.11 14.16 11.39
C MET A 533 -29.56 14.67 10.07
N ALA A 534 -28.26 14.57 9.84
CA ALA A 534 -27.63 15.02 8.60
C ALA A 534 -28.11 14.23 7.38
N MET A 535 -28.25 12.90 7.49
CA MET A 535 -28.79 12.06 6.41
C MET A 535 -30.24 12.43 6.06
N ALA A 536 -31.07 12.70 7.07
CA ALA A 536 -32.45 13.13 6.88
C ALA A 536 -32.55 14.51 6.18
N GLU A 537 -31.62 15.42 6.45
CA GLU A 537 -31.56 16.74 5.79
C GLU A 537 -31.14 16.64 4.32
N THR A 538 -30.29 15.69 3.97
CA THR A 538 -29.81 15.49 2.59
C THR A 538 -30.73 14.61 1.73
N GLY A 539 -31.78 14.02 2.30
CA GLY A 539 -32.69 13.11 1.59
C GLY A 539 -32.02 11.81 1.12
N ALA A 540 -30.96 11.39 1.82
CA ALA A 540 -30.12 10.22 1.51
C ALA A 540 -30.48 9.01 2.38
#